data_AF-A0A2A4ZTW9-F1
#
_entry.id   AF-A0A2A4ZTW9-F1
#
_cell.length_a   1.000
_cell.length_b   1.000
_cell.length_c   1.000
_cell.angle_alpha   90.00
_cell.angle_beta   90.00
_cell.angle_gamma   90.00
#
_symmetry.space_group_name_H-M   'P 1'
#
loop_
_entity.id
_entity.type
_entity.pdbx_description
1 polymer ?
#
loop_
_entity_poly.entity_id
_entity_poly.type
_entity_poly.pdbx_seq_one_letter_code
_entity_poly.pdbx_strand_id
1 'polypeptide(L)'
;MSELGIFIVEGYFDVRTMLIGMLLSAFVFSDQQYDPHNDEWVTVSPDTEYENKYNPHTDEWSLEAAESEIEYNPHTDEWEYQR
;
A
#
# COMPACT_ATOMS: atom_id res chain seq x y z
N MET A 1 -46.74 -27.80 6.14
CA MET A 1 -47.11 -26.38 5.98
C MET A 1 -45.89 -25.59 6.37
N SER A 2 -45.29 -24.96 5.38
CA SER A 2 -44.08 -24.14 5.39
C SER A 2 -44.28 -22.88 6.21
N GLU A 3 -43.35 -22.55 7.12
CA GLU A 3 -43.11 -21.15 7.48
C GLU A 3 -41.60 -20.88 7.52
N LEU A 4 -41.19 -20.05 6.57
CA LEU A 4 -39.91 -19.39 6.44
C LEU A 4 -39.75 -18.43 7.63
N GLY A 5 -38.93 -18.78 8.60
CA GLY A 5 -38.47 -17.87 9.65
C GLY A 5 -37.25 -17.09 9.15
N ILE A 6 -37.52 -15.90 8.64
CA ILE A 6 -36.55 -14.91 8.14
C ILE A 6 -35.41 -14.70 9.15
N PHE A 7 -34.16 -14.80 8.67
CA PHE A 7 -32.97 -14.34 9.35
C PHE A 7 -33.11 -12.84 9.65
N ILE A 8 -33.58 -12.49 10.84
CA ILE A 8 -33.36 -11.16 11.40
C ILE A 8 -32.21 -11.32 12.38
N VAL A 9 -31.01 -11.05 11.87
CA VAL A 9 -29.80 -10.86 12.68
C VAL A 9 -30.04 -9.60 13.51
N GLU A 10 -30.62 -9.76 14.70
CA GLU A 10 -30.75 -8.68 15.66
C GLU A 10 -29.36 -8.19 16.06
N GLY A 11 -29.17 -6.87 15.95
CA GLY A 11 -27.89 -6.19 16.12
C GLY A 11 -27.28 -6.41 17.50
N TYR A 12 -26.24 -7.22 17.57
CA TYR A 12 -25.26 -7.21 18.65
C TYR A 12 -23.99 -6.52 18.15
N PHE A 13 -23.95 -5.19 18.28
CA PHE A 13 -22.66 -4.53 18.49
C PHE A 13 -22.23 -4.81 19.94
N ASP A 14 -21.79 -6.05 20.18
CA ASP A 14 -21.26 -6.50 21.48
C ASP A 14 -19.93 -5.80 21.79
N VAL A 15 -19.61 -5.61 23.07
CA VAL A 15 -18.35 -4.98 23.52
C VAL A 15 -17.14 -5.74 22.96
N ARG A 16 -17.25 -7.06 22.77
CA ARG A 16 -16.22 -7.86 22.12
C ARG A 16 -16.05 -7.47 20.65
N THR A 17 -17.13 -7.21 19.93
CA THR A 17 -17.09 -6.72 18.54
C THR A 17 -16.48 -5.31 18.47
N MET A 18 -16.79 -4.44 19.44
CA MET A 18 -16.18 -3.11 19.54
C MET A 18 -14.69 -3.17 19.87
N LEU A 19 -14.27 -4.05 20.80
CA LEU A 19 -12.87 -4.26 21.16
C LEU A 19 -12.07 -4.86 20.00
N ILE A 20 -12.63 -5.82 19.27
CA ILE A 20 -11.99 -6.37 18.06
C ILE A 20 -11.84 -5.30 16.98
N GLY A 21 -12.88 -4.48 16.74
CA GLY A 21 -12.80 -3.36 15.81
C GLY A 21 -11.74 -2.33 16.19
N MET A 22 -11.60 -2.03 17.49
CA MET A 22 -10.59 -1.08 18.00
C MET A 22 -9.16 -1.64 17.94
N LEU A 23 -8.97 -2.95 18.09
CA LEU A 23 -7.65 -3.60 17.99
C LEU A 23 -7.17 -3.70 16.53
N LEU A 24 -8.09 -3.87 15.57
CA LEU A 24 -7.74 -3.97 14.15
C LEU A 24 -7.33 -2.63 13.52
N SER A 25 -7.73 -1.49 14.09
CA SER A 25 -7.37 -0.17 13.56
C SER A 25 -5.96 0.32 13.95
N ALA A 26 -5.20 -0.47 14.72
CA ALA A 26 -3.95 -0.01 15.36
C ALA A 26 -2.67 -0.22 14.54
N PHE A 27 -2.73 -0.83 13.36
CA PHE A 27 -1.53 -1.26 12.64
C PHE A 27 -1.49 -0.72 11.20
N VAL A 28 -1.12 0.55 11.06
CA VAL A 28 -0.58 1.09 9.80
C VAL A 28 0.87 1.45 10.09
N PHE A 29 1.79 0.64 9.57
CA PHE A 29 3.23 0.92 9.66
C PHE A 29 3.70 1.48 8.34
N SER A 30 4.51 2.52 8.42
CA SER A 30 5.21 3.09 7.29
C SER A 30 6.62 3.42 7.77
N ASP A 31 7.60 3.16 6.92
CA ASP A 31 9.00 3.43 7.21
C ASP A 31 9.50 4.61 6.35
N GLN A 32 10.68 5.13 6.67
CA GLN A 32 11.32 6.19 5.88
C GLN A 32 12.68 5.75 5.38
N GLN A 33 12.94 6.03 4.11
CA GLN A 33 14.23 5.80 3.48
C GLN A 33 14.72 7.08 2.81
N TYR A 34 16.03 7.33 2.94
CA TYR A 34 16.67 8.51 2.37
C TYR A 34 17.05 8.26 0.91
N ASP A 35 16.61 9.14 0.02
CA ASP A 35 17.02 9.20 -1.38
C ASP A 35 18.19 10.20 -1.55
N PRO A 36 19.41 9.72 -1.79
CA PRO A 36 20.59 10.58 -1.95
C PRO A 36 20.62 11.34 -3.28
N HIS A 37 19.84 10.94 -4.28
CA HIS A 37 19.80 11.60 -5.59
C HIS A 37 18.90 12.83 -5.56
N ASN A 38 17.86 12.80 -4.72
CA ASN A 38 16.89 13.89 -4.56
C ASN A 38 17.05 14.67 -3.24
N ASP A 39 17.99 14.26 -2.37
CA ASP A 39 18.27 14.88 -1.06
C ASP A 39 17.02 14.89 -0.14
N GLU A 40 16.21 13.84 -0.20
CA GLU A 40 14.90 13.79 0.47
C GLU A 40 14.64 12.47 1.22
N TRP A 41 13.69 12.52 2.15
CA TRP A 41 13.20 11.34 2.88
C TRP A 41 11.87 10.89 2.28
N VAL A 42 11.85 9.67 1.76
CA VAL A 42 10.68 9.07 1.10
C VAL A 42 10.00 8.08 2.05
N THR A 43 8.67 8.13 2.06
CA THR A 43 7.82 7.20 2.79
C THR A 43 7.73 5.88 2.04
N VAL A 44 8.13 4.79 2.69
CA VAL A 44 8.20 3.46 2.07
C VAL A 44 7.37 2.43 2.84
N SER A 45 7.02 1.34 2.16
CA SER A 45 6.39 0.18 2.80
C SER A 45 7.43 -0.61 3.58
N PRO A 46 7.19 -0.96 4.86
CA PRO A 46 8.15 -1.69 5.68
C PRO A 46 8.37 -3.14 5.21
N ASP A 47 7.44 -3.70 4.44
CA ASP A 47 7.46 -5.07 3.96
C ASP A 47 8.11 -5.22 2.57
N THR A 48 8.53 -4.11 1.96
CA THR A 48 9.11 -4.06 0.62
C THR A 48 10.55 -3.59 0.71
N GLU A 49 11.45 -4.25 -0.01
CA GLU A 49 12.84 -3.79 -0.15
C GLU A 49 12.89 -2.69 -1.21
N TYR A 50 13.59 -1.58 -0.91
CA TYR A 50 13.75 -0.45 -1.81
C TYR A 50 15.23 -0.21 -2.10
N GLU A 51 15.50 0.22 -3.33
CA GLU A 51 16.84 0.57 -3.80
C GLU A 51 16.78 1.74 -4.80
N ASN A 52 17.90 2.45 -4.96
CA ASN A 52 18.00 3.48 -5.99
C ASN A 52 18.19 2.83 -7.35
N LYS A 53 17.29 3.10 -8.28
CA LYS A 53 17.32 2.59 -9.65
C LYS A 53 17.41 3.74 -10.64
N TYR A 54 18.07 3.48 -11.76
CA TYR A 54 18.25 4.46 -12.85
C TYR A 54 17.33 4.13 -14.02
N ASN A 55 16.57 5.13 -14.45
CA ASN A 55 15.69 5.04 -15.61
C ASN A 55 16.40 5.59 -16.88
N PRO A 56 16.76 4.73 -17.86
CA PRO A 56 17.44 5.17 -19.08
C PRO A 56 16.54 5.92 -20.07
N HIS A 57 15.23 5.95 -19.85
CA HIS A 57 14.29 6.69 -20.70
C HIS A 57 14.12 8.15 -20.27
N THR A 58 14.31 8.43 -18.99
CA THR A 58 14.20 9.79 -18.42
C THR A 58 15.55 10.35 -17.97
N ASP A 59 16.61 9.53 -17.94
CA ASP A 59 17.93 9.88 -17.43
C ASP A 59 17.95 10.23 -15.92
N GLU A 60 17.03 9.67 -15.14
CA GLU A 60 16.84 9.99 -13.72
C GLU A 60 17.10 8.80 -12.79
N TRP A 61 17.50 9.11 -11.55
CA TRP A 61 17.58 8.16 -10.45
C TRP A 61 16.38 8.35 -9.53
N SER A 62 15.78 7.25 -9.09
CA SER A 62 14.70 7.26 -8.11
C SER A 62 14.80 6.08 -7.16
N LEU A 63 14.23 6.25 -5.97
CA LEU A 63 14.05 5.16 -5.02
C LEU A 63 12.82 4.33 -5.38
N GLU A 64 13.03 3.04 -5.67
CA GLU A 64 11.99 2.14 -6.19
C GLU A 64 12.05 0.78 -5.49
N ALA A 65 10.95 0.01 -5.56
CA ALA A 65 10.95 -1.34 -5.03
C ALA A 65 12.00 -2.22 -5.77
N ALA A 66 12.75 -3.05 -5.04
CA ALA A 66 13.81 -3.88 -5.62
C ALA A 66 13.29 -4.82 -6.73
N GLU A 67 12.05 -5.28 -6.63
CA GLU A 67 11.40 -6.13 -7.64
C GLU A 67 10.74 -5.37 -8.80
N SER A 68 10.66 -4.04 -8.75
CA SER A 68 10.00 -3.26 -9.81
C SER A 68 10.76 -3.28 -11.13
N GLU A 69 10.01 -3.33 -12.22
CA GLU A 69 10.50 -3.21 -13.59
C GLU A 69 10.00 -1.91 -14.23
N ILE A 70 10.74 -1.43 -15.24
CA ILE A 70 10.33 -0.25 -16.02
C ILE A 70 9.21 -0.64 -16.99
N GLU A 71 8.10 0.06 -16.94
CA GLU A 71 6.93 -0.13 -17.79
C GLU A 71 6.50 1.20 -18.43
N TYR A 72 5.97 1.13 -19.65
CA TYR A 72 5.43 2.31 -20.33
C TYR A 72 4.01 2.60 -19.83
N ASN A 73 3.80 3.79 -19.29
CA ASN A 73 2.50 4.29 -18.86
C ASN A 73 1.84 5.11 -20.00
N PRO A 74 0.81 4.60 -20.68
CA PRO A 74 0.15 5.31 -21.78
C PRO A 74 -0.72 6.50 -21.33
N HIS A 75 -0.92 6.69 -20.03
CA HIS A 75 -1.65 7.84 -19.50
C HIS A 75 -0.75 9.07 -19.31
N THR A 76 0.53 8.85 -19.02
CA THR A 76 1.53 9.92 -18.86
C THR A 76 2.48 10.03 -20.05
N ASP A 77 2.46 9.04 -20.96
CA ASP A 77 3.40 8.91 -22.08
C ASP A 77 4.87 8.75 -21.63
N GLU A 78 5.08 8.17 -20.45
CA GLU A 78 6.39 8.03 -19.80
C GLU A 78 6.71 6.56 -19.50
N TRP A 79 8.01 6.26 -19.38
CA TRP A 79 8.47 4.98 -18.84
C TRP A 79 8.79 5.17 -17.37
N GLU A 80 8.15 4.40 -16.49
CA GLU A 80 8.30 4.51 -15.04
C GLU A 80 8.42 3.13 -14.39
N TYR A 81 9.00 3.06 -13.20
CA TYR A 81 9.03 1.83 -12.42
C TYR A 81 7.64 1.53 -11.84
N GLN A 82 7.28 0.24 -11.81
CA GLN A 82 6.06 -0.22 -11.15
C GLN A 82 6.06 0.11 -9.65
N ARG A 83 4.95 0.64 -9.14
CA ARG A 83 4.75 1.02 -7.74
C ARG A 83 3.74 0.15 -7.01
#